data_AF-A0A8D7A8B8-F1
#
_entry.id   AF-A0A8D7A8B8-F1
#
_cell.length_a   1.000
_cell.length_b   1.000
_cell.length_c   1.000
_cell.angle_alpha   90.00
_cell.angle_beta   90.00
_cell.angle_gamma   90.00
#
_symmetry.space_group_name_H-M   'P 1'
#
loop_
_entity.id
_entity.type
_entity.pdbx_description
1 polymer ?
#
loop_
_entity_poly.entity_id
_entity_poly.type
_entity_poly.pdbx_seq_one_letter_code
_entity_poly.pdbx_strand_id
1 'polypeptide(L)'
;KGGLVFRDDAGGADEDEKLDDPWAEEAGGRGRASAMGIAGNLTPEQLDFFNTNGYLVLESFSSPEEVREMRDRMAELLDGFDGSIASIFSTKNQQQHTDDYFFESAEKISFFFEEKAFGEDGHLKQPKELSINKVGHALHEIDPIFKKFTSSDKISGMLYSLDYKRPVVIQSMYIFKQPGIGGEVVPHQDNSFLYTEPPSCTGLWLALEDATITNGCLWAIPRSHKNGLRRRFIRDENGVHFDHPSPSYDDKEFVPVEVKEGSLVVIHGDLIHQSFENKSPNSRHALSLHVVDTDGHVWAKDNWLVYDIPRFM
;
A
#
# COMPACT_ATOMS: atom_id res chain seq x y z
N LYS A 1 13.97 -80.95 -27.50
CA LYS A 1 12.63 -81.61 -27.41
C LYS A 1 11.62 -80.46 -27.41
N GLY A 2 11.19 -79.99 -28.60
CA GLY A 2 9.87 -80.27 -29.19
C GLY A 2 8.86 -79.22 -28.69
N GLY A 3 8.13 -78.44 -29.47
CA GLY A 3 7.93 -78.29 -30.91
C GLY A 3 6.68 -77.40 -31.14
N LEU A 4 6.60 -76.77 -32.32
CA LEU A 4 5.40 -76.31 -33.09
C LEU A 4 4.50 -75.20 -32.48
N VAL A 5 4.35 -73.97 -33.01
CA VAL A 5 4.00 -73.31 -34.31
C VAL A 5 2.48 -73.10 -34.59
N PHE A 6 2.13 -71.84 -34.96
CA PHE A 6 0.94 -71.26 -35.66
C PHE A 6 -0.34 -71.05 -34.82
N ARG A 7 -1.20 -70.02 -34.99
CA ARG A 7 -1.49 -69.07 -36.10
C ARG A 7 -2.39 -67.90 -35.60
N ASP A 8 -2.50 -66.88 -36.45
CA ASP A 8 -3.30 -65.63 -36.36
C ASP A 8 -4.83 -65.81 -36.15
N ASP A 9 -5.51 -64.82 -35.56
CA ASP A 9 -6.52 -63.96 -36.23
C ASP A 9 -7.36 -63.06 -35.28
N ALA A 10 -7.44 -61.79 -35.69
CA ALA A 10 -8.49 -60.75 -35.63
C ALA A 10 -9.57 -60.64 -34.51
N GLY A 11 -9.85 -59.38 -34.16
CA GLY A 11 -11.09 -58.85 -33.55
C GLY A 11 -10.94 -58.57 -32.05
N GLY A 12 -11.24 -57.41 -31.48
CA GLY A 12 -12.07 -56.28 -31.85
C GLY A 12 -12.64 -55.71 -30.53
N ALA A 13 -13.06 -54.45 -30.57
CA ALA A 13 -13.80 -53.70 -29.55
C ALA A 13 -13.02 -53.06 -28.38
N ASP A 14 -13.07 -51.72 -28.42
CA ASP A 14 -12.90 -50.77 -27.34
C ASP A 14 -13.64 -51.17 -26.07
N GLU A 15 -13.05 -50.84 -24.91
CA GLU A 15 -13.75 -50.33 -23.72
C GLU A 15 -12.69 -49.78 -22.75
N ASP A 16 -12.34 -48.51 -22.93
CA ASP A 16 -11.64 -47.71 -21.92
C ASP A 16 -12.67 -47.33 -20.83
N GLU A 17 -12.46 -47.85 -19.61
CA GLU A 17 -13.14 -47.39 -18.40
C GLU A 17 -12.83 -45.91 -18.16
N LYS A 18 -13.82 -45.05 -18.42
CA LYS A 18 -13.85 -43.67 -17.94
C LYS A 18 -14.10 -43.67 -16.43
N LEU A 19 -13.15 -43.14 -15.67
CA LEU A 19 -13.39 -42.67 -14.30
C LEU A 19 -14.15 -41.34 -14.37
N ASP A 20 -15.32 -41.32 -13.72
CA ASP A 20 -16.20 -40.16 -13.60
C ASP A 20 -15.52 -39.02 -12.81
N ASP A 21 -15.47 -37.83 -13.42
CA ASP A 21 -15.14 -36.56 -12.76
C ASP A 21 -16.44 -35.92 -12.23
N PRO A 22 -16.62 -35.77 -10.91
CA PRO A 22 -17.87 -35.29 -10.32
C PRO A 22 -18.11 -33.78 -10.45
N TRP A 23 -17.40 -33.06 -11.33
CA TRP A 23 -17.55 -31.60 -11.48
C TRP A 23 -18.16 -31.13 -12.81
N ALA A 24 -18.63 -32.04 -13.66
CA ALA A 24 -19.20 -31.70 -14.95
C ALA A 24 -20.74 -31.70 -14.93
N GLU A 25 -21.38 -30.75 -14.22
CA GLU A 25 -22.72 -30.23 -14.56
C GLU A 25 -23.15 -29.09 -13.60
N GLU A 26 -23.04 -27.84 -14.05
CA GLU A 26 -24.05 -26.79 -13.84
C GLU A 26 -23.66 -25.52 -14.62
N ALA A 27 -23.87 -25.56 -15.94
CA ALA A 27 -23.95 -24.38 -16.78
C ALA A 27 -25.42 -24.00 -16.96
N GLY A 28 -25.92 -23.07 -16.14
CA GLY A 28 -27.28 -22.53 -16.24
C GLY A 28 -27.28 -21.02 -15.95
N GLY A 29 -27.55 -20.23 -16.98
CA GLY A 29 -27.22 -18.80 -17.03
C GLY A 29 -27.93 -17.88 -16.04
N ARG A 30 -27.16 -16.89 -15.58
CA ARG A 30 -27.63 -15.56 -15.15
C ARG A 30 -26.50 -14.58 -15.47
N GLY A 31 -26.84 -13.47 -16.15
CA GLY A 31 -25.88 -12.53 -16.72
C GLY A 31 -24.86 -12.03 -15.70
N ARG A 32 -23.58 -12.32 -15.95
CA ARG A 32 -22.47 -11.70 -15.24
C ARG A 32 -22.38 -10.24 -15.69
N ALA A 33 -22.76 -9.33 -14.82
CA ALA A 33 -22.15 -8.01 -14.81
C ALA A 33 -20.64 -8.20 -14.65
N SER A 34 -19.88 -7.52 -15.49
CA SER A 34 -18.42 -7.56 -15.55
C SER A 34 -17.80 -7.06 -14.24
N ALA A 35 -17.54 -7.97 -13.31
CA ALA A 35 -16.59 -7.75 -12.22
C ALA A 35 -15.18 -7.95 -12.78
N MET A 36 -14.60 -6.92 -13.39
CA MET A 36 -13.19 -6.94 -13.82
C MET A 36 -12.34 -6.27 -12.72
N GLY A 37 -12.05 -7.02 -11.67
CA GLY A 37 -10.79 -6.83 -10.93
C GLY A 37 -9.72 -7.58 -11.71
N ILE A 38 -8.64 -6.92 -12.12
CA ILE A 38 -7.56 -7.55 -12.86
C ILE A 38 -6.95 -8.67 -11.99
N ALA A 39 -6.75 -9.85 -12.59
CA ALA A 39 -6.08 -10.97 -11.94
C ALA A 39 -4.65 -10.57 -11.53
N GLY A 40 -4.30 -10.82 -10.27
CA GLY A 40 -3.21 -10.16 -9.52
C GLY A 40 -1.77 -10.27 -10.01
N ASN A 41 -1.48 -10.88 -11.16
CA ASN A 41 -0.08 -11.00 -11.61
C ASN A 41 0.30 -9.84 -12.54
N LEU A 42 1.52 -9.33 -12.40
CA LEU A 42 2.05 -8.31 -13.29
C LEU A 42 2.46 -8.94 -14.63
N THR A 43 2.17 -8.24 -15.75
CA THR A 43 2.72 -8.64 -17.05
C THR A 43 4.22 -8.34 -17.12
N PRO A 44 4.97 -8.98 -18.04
CA PRO A 44 6.39 -8.66 -18.26
C PRO A 44 6.64 -7.17 -18.54
N GLU A 45 5.75 -6.51 -19.28
CA GLU A 45 5.85 -5.09 -19.61
C GLU A 45 5.61 -4.21 -18.37
N GLN A 46 4.66 -4.57 -17.52
CA GLN A 46 4.40 -3.89 -16.25
C GLN A 46 5.59 -4.03 -15.29
N LEU A 47 6.17 -5.23 -15.21
CA LEU A 47 7.36 -5.49 -14.40
C LEU A 47 8.58 -4.73 -14.93
N ASP A 48 8.79 -4.70 -16.25
CA ASP A 48 9.86 -3.91 -16.88
C ASP A 48 9.67 -2.41 -16.62
N PHE A 49 8.44 -1.90 -16.70
CA PHE A 49 8.13 -0.52 -16.38
C PHE A 49 8.46 -0.19 -14.91
N PHE A 50 8.04 -1.03 -13.96
CA PHE A 50 8.34 -0.86 -12.55
C PHE A 50 9.85 -0.86 -12.29
N ASN A 51 10.58 -1.85 -12.82
CA ASN A 51 12.03 -1.96 -12.66
C ASN A 51 12.77 -0.78 -13.30
N THR A 52 12.25 -0.25 -14.41
CA THR A 52 12.83 0.89 -15.10
C THR A 52 12.58 2.18 -14.34
N ASN A 53 11.35 2.47 -13.93
CA ASN A 53 10.92 3.78 -13.44
C ASN A 53 10.80 3.88 -11.92
N GLY A 54 10.74 2.76 -11.21
CA GLY A 54 10.61 2.69 -9.75
C GLY A 54 9.19 2.88 -9.23
N TYR A 55 8.21 3.01 -10.13
CA TYR A 55 6.79 2.96 -9.81
C TYR A 55 6.01 2.31 -10.94
N LEU A 56 4.77 1.92 -10.66
CA LEU A 56 3.83 1.37 -11.62
C LEU A 56 2.40 1.78 -11.25
N VAL A 57 1.61 2.22 -12.23
CA VAL A 57 0.18 2.47 -12.07
C VAL A 57 -0.60 1.28 -12.60
N LEU A 58 -1.43 0.69 -11.75
CA LEU A 58 -2.39 -0.35 -12.07
C LEU A 58 -3.79 0.25 -11.99
N GLU A 59 -4.34 0.63 -13.13
CA GLU A 59 -5.70 1.16 -13.21
C GLU A 59 -6.74 0.10 -12.87
N SER A 60 -7.83 0.50 -12.20
CA SER A 60 -8.94 -0.40 -11.83
C SER A 60 -8.50 -1.63 -11.03
N PHE A 61 -7.51 -1.47 -10.14
CA PHE A 61 -7.02 -2.53 -9.27
C PHE A 61 -8.07 -2.94 -8.21
N SER A 62 -8.80 -1.96 -7.69
CA SER A 62 -9.93 -2.17 -6.77
C SER A 62 -11.25 -1.87 -7.45
N SER A 63 -12.23 -2.70 -7.13
CA SER A 63 -13.62 -2.47 -7.54
C SER A 63 -14.21 -1.24 -6.83
N PRO A 64 -15.21 -0.58 -7.44
CA PRO A 64 -15.95 0.49 -6.77
C PRO A 64 -16.57 0.05 -5.44
N GLU A 65 -16.96 -1.22 -5.32
CA GLU A 65 -17.49 -1.81 -4.09
C GLU A 65 -16.43 -1.87 -2.99
N GLU A 66 -15.21 -2.36 -3.29
CA GLU A 66 -14.11 -2.39 -2.32
C GLU A 66 -13.72 -0.98 -1.86
N VAL A 67 -13.65 -0.02 -2.79
CA VAL A 67 -13.38 1.38 -2.47
C VAL A 67 -14.46 1.93 -1.53
N ARG A 68 -15.73 1.70 -1.83
CA ARG A 68 -16.85 2.12 -1.00
C ARG A 68 -16.81 1.48 0.38
N GLU A 69 -16.60 0.16 0.48
CA GLU A 69 -16.47 -0.56 1.75
C GLU A 69 -15.40 0.08 2.65
N MET A 70 -14.21 0.37 2.09
CA MET A 70 -13.12 1.01 2.84
C MET A 70 -13.44 2.45 3.26
N ARG A 71 -14.12 3.23 2.40
CA ARG A 71 -14.50 4.61 2.70
C ARG A 71 -15.58 4.68 3.77
N ASP A 72 -16.64 3.89 3.64
CA ASP A 72 -17.73 3.81 4.61
C ASP A 72 -17.17 3.36 5.96
N ARG A 73 -16.29 2.36 5.97
CA ARG A 73 -15.66 1.89 7.19
C ARG A 73 -14.79 2.97 7.86
N MET A 74 -14.04 3.74 7.08
CA MET A 74 -13.27 4.86 7.63
C MET A 74 -14.16 5.96 8.21
N ALA A 75 -15.31 6.23 7.58
CA ALA A 75 -16.28 7.18 8.12
C ALA A 75 -16.85 6.71 9.48
N GLU A 76 -17.17 5.42 9.63
CA GLU A 76 -17.60 4.84 10.91
C GLU A 76 -16.51 4.94 11.99
N LEU A 77 -15.26 4.61 11.66
CA LEU A 77 -14.12 4.73 12.58
C LEU A 77 -13.93 6.18 13.04
N LEU A 78 -14.10 7.13 12.13
CA LEU A 78 -13.96 8.56 12.40
C LEU A 78 -15.12 9.12 13.24
N ASP A 79 -16.34 8.62 13.05
CA ASP A 79 -17.48 8.97 13.89
C ASP A 79 -17.26 8.53 15.34
N GLY A 80 -16.81 7.29 15.53
CA GLY A 80 -16.49 6.72 16.85
C GLY A 80 -15.22 7.28 17.52
N PHE A 81 -14.40 8.04 16.80
CA PHE A 81 -13.16 8.59 17.34
C PHE A 81 -13.39 9.80 18.25
N ASP A 82 -12.95 9.73 19.51
CA ASP A 82 -12.93 10.87 20.41
C ASP A 82 -11.73 11.79 20.09
N GLY A 83 -12.01 12.94 19.48
CA GLY A 83 -11.01 13.92 19.05
C GLY A 83 -10.25 14.61 20.18
N SER A 84 -10.55 14.33 21.45
CA SER A 84 -9.86 14.93 22.61
C SER A 84 -8.46 14.35 22.88
N ILE A 85 -8.10 13.20 22.31
CA ILE A 85 -6.87 12.44 22.62
C ILE A 85 -5.87 12.36 21.43
N ALA A 86 -5.90 13.29 20.48
CA ALA A 86 -5.06 13.16 19.27
C ALA A 86 -3.88 14.12 19.17
N SER A 87 -2.84 13.63 18.48
CA SER A 87 -1.61 14.33 18.15
C SER A 87 -1.71 15.05 16.80
N ILE A 88 -0.88 16.08 16.61
CA ILE A 88 -0.80 16.89 15.38
C ILE A 88 0.27 16.27 14.47
N PHE A 89 -0.08 15.94 13.22
CA PHE A 89 0.90 15.44 12.24
C PHE A 89 1.49 16.57 11.40
N SER A 90 2.82 16.59 11.27
CA SER A 90 3.55 17.49 10.37
C SER A 90 4.73 16.79 9.72
N THR A 91 4.88 16.93 8.40
CA THR A 91 6.03 16.40 7.64
C THR A 91 7.24 17.32 7.69
N LYS A 92 7.04 18.62 7.98
CA LYS A 92 8.12 19.63 8.05
C LYS A 92 8.84 19.61 9.41
N ASN A 93 8.12 19.24 10.46
CA ASN A 93 8.60 19.25 11.86
C ASN A 93 8.51 17.87 12.53
N GLN A 94 8.80 16.77 11.80
CA GLN A 94 8.65 15.40 12.33
C GLN A 94 9.37 15.18 13.68
N GLN A 95 10.52 15.80 13.92
CA GLN A 95 11.26 15.70 15.20
C GLN A 95 10.54 16.34 16.40
N GLN A 96 9.68 17.36 16.18
CA GLN A 96 8.99 18.07 17.27
C GLN A 96 7.61 17.46 17.59
N HIS A 97 7.04 16.66 16.67
CA HIS A 97 5.70 16.10 16.79
C HIS A 97 5.67 14.57 16.99
N THR A 98 6.83 13.91 17.07
CA THR A 98 6.92 12.50 17.47
C THR A 98 6.84 12.39 18.98
N ASP A 99 5.68 12.01 19.47
CA ASP A 99 5.38 11.76 20.88
C ASP A 99 5.10 10.27 21.14
N ASP A 100 4.78 9.93 22.39
CA ASP A 100 4.42 8.55 22.76
C ASP A 100 3.19 8.06 21.97
N TYR A 101 2.23 8.94 21.66
CA TYR A 101 1.06 8.60 20.85
C TYR A 101 1.44 8.13 19.44
N PHE A 102 2.42 8.80 18.82
CA PHE A 102 2.97 8.38 17.54
C PHE A 102 3.68 7.02 17.62
N PHE A 103 4.51 6.77 18.63
CA PHE A 103 5.18 5.47 18.74
C PHE A 103 4.20 4.32 19.04
N GLU A 104 3.25 4.55 19.95
CA GLU A 104 2.20 3.57 20.28
C GLU A 104 1.25 3.30 19.12
N SER A 105 1.16 4.21 18.14
CA SER A 105 0.31 4.01 16.97
C SER A 105 0.79 2.88 16.05
N ALA A 106 2.02 2.39 16.22
CA ALA A 106 2.60 1.28 15.45
C ALA A 106 1.68 0.05 15.42
N GLU A 107 0.99 -0.22 16.52
CA GLU A 107 0.12 -1.38 16.72
C GLU A 107 -1.34 -0.97 17.01
N LYS A 108 -1.74 0.25 16.64
CA LYS A 108 -3.09 0.79 16.89
C LYS A 108 -3.71 1.41 15.64
N ILE A 109 -5.00 1.72 15.74
CA ILE A 109 -5.71 2.61 14.84
C ILE A 109 -5.78 3.97 15.53
N SER A 110 -4.81 4.82 15.23
CA SER A 110 -4.63 6.17 15.78
C SER A 110 -4.92 7.22 14.72
N PHE A 111 -5.46 8.36 15.15
CA PHE A 111 -5.88 9.46 14.28
C PHE A 111 -4.94 10.63 14.46
N PHE A 112 -4.55 11.25 13.35
CA PHE A 112 -3.62 12.35 13.35
C PHE A 112 -4.22 13.54 12.61
N PHE A 113 -4.28 14.68 13.29
CA PHE A 113 -4.85 15.90 12.72
C PHE A 113 -3.89 16.60 11.74
N GLU A 114 -4.47 17.35 10.81
CA GLU A 114 -3.74 18.36 10.03
C GLU A 114 -3.26 19.48 10.95
N GLU A 115 -2.00 19.89 10.82
CA GLU A 115 -1.46 21.07 11.52
C GLU A 115 -2.31 22.32 11.26
N LYS A 116 -2.78 22.49 10.01
CA LYS A 116 -3.62 23.61 9.60
C LYS A 116 -5.06 23.52 10.11
N ALA A 117 -5.49 22.43 10.77
CA ALA A 117 -6.84 22.33 11.31
C ALA A 117 -7.05 23.21 12.55
N PHE A 118 -5.99 23.52 13.29
CA PHE A 118 -6.06 24.29 14.53
C PHE A 118 -5.87 25.80 14.31
N GLY A 119 -6.52 26.60 15.14
CA GLY A 119 -6.28 28.04 15.29
C GLY A 119 -5.13 28.33 16.26
N GLU A 120 -4.77 29.60 16.40
CA GLU A 120 -3.77 30.06 17.39
C GLU A 120 -4.22 29.81 18.84
N ASP A 121 -5.52 29.65 19.05
CA ASP A 121 -6.14 29.31 20.34
C ASP A 121 -6.08 27.81 20.67
N GLY A 122 -5.55 26.98 19.76
CA GLY A 122 -5.47 25.53 19.92
C GLY A 122 -6.81 24.80 19.68
N HIS A 123 -7.84 25.49 19.19
CA HIS A 123 -9.13 24.88 18.85
C HIS A 123 -9.24 24.57 17.35
N LEU A 124 -10.07 23.58 17.01
CA LEU A 124 -10.34 23.23 15.61
C LEU A 124 -11.10 24.36 14.91
N LYS A 125 -10.66 24.74 13.71
CA LYS A 125 -11.30 25.75 12.86
C LYS A 125 -12.45 25.19 12.02
N GLN A 126 -12.55 23.86 11.94
CA GLN A 126 -13.56 23.14 11.16
C GLN A 126 -13.92 21.82 11.84
N PRO A 127 -14.99 21.13 11.41
CA PRO A 127 -15.38 19.85 12.01
C PRO A 127 -14.23 18.83 12.06
N LYS A 128 -14.26 17.96 13.07
CA LYS A 128 -13.23 16.94 13.35
C LYS A 128 -12.98 16.07 12.12
N GLU A 129 -14.05 15.66 11.46
CA GLU A 129 -14.05 14.80 10.30
C GLU A 129 -13.36 15.41 9.07
N LEU A 130 -13.32 16.74 9.00
CA LEU A 130 -12.60 17.49 7.97
C LEU A 130 -11.18 17.88 8.42
N SER A 131 -10.76 17.48 9.61
CA SER A 131 -9.51 17.95 10.23
C SER A 131 -8.44 16.86 10.34
N ILE A 132 -8.77 15.60 10.03
CA ILE A 132 -7.83 14.48 10.09
C ILE A 132 -6.95 14.47 8.83
N ASN A 133 -5.62 14.39 9.03
CA ASN A 133 -4.65 14.17 7.97
C ASN A 133 -4.61 12.69 7.59
N LYS A 134 -4.44 11.82 8.60
CA LYS A 134 -4.31 10.37 8.42
C LYS A 134 -4.82 9.56 9.60
N VAL A 135 -5.10 8.28 9.34
CA VAL A 135 -5.25 7.22 10.36
C VAL A 135 -4.17 6.16 10.13
N GLY A 136 -3.50 5.73 11.19
CA GLY A 136 -2.45 4.70 11.12
C GLY A 136 -2.15 4.08 12.50
N HIS A 137 -1.29 3.08 12.61
CA HIS A 137 -0.51 2.46 11.54
C HIS A 137 -0.87 0.99 11.29
N ALA A 138 -1.88 0.44 11.99
CA ALA A 138 -2.23 -0.98 11.97
C ALA A 138 -3.65 -1.31 11.44
N LEU A 139 -4.26 -0.46 10.61
CA LEU A 139 -5.55 -0.74 9.94
C LEU A 139 -5.57 -2.11 9.24
N HIS A 140 -4.50 -2.45 8.51
CA HIS A 140 -4.35 -3.70 7.77
C HIS A 140 -4.42 -4.97 8.64
N GLU A 141 -4.24 -4.83 9.95
CA GLU A 141 -4.18 -5.96 10.87
C GLU A 141 -5.41 -6.03 11.78
N ILE A 142 -5.83 -4.86 12.27
CA ILE A 142 -6.86 -4.72 13.31
C ILE A 142 -8.25 -4.62 12.69
N ASP A 143 -8.42 -3.87 11.60
CA ASP A 143 -9.74 -3.65 11.02
C ASP A 143 -10.07 -4.71 9.95
N PRO A 144 -11.21 -5.42 10.05
CA PRO A 144 -11.54 -6.50 9.13
C PRO A 144 -11.64 -6.10 7.66
N ILE A 145 -12.10 -4.88 7.34
CA ILE A 145 -12.29 -4.44 5.96
C ILE A 145 -10.94 -4.18 5.31
N PHE A 146 -10.06 -3.45 6.00
CA PHE A 146 -8.71 -3.17 5.51
C PHE A 146 -7.87 -4.45 5.45
N LYS A 147 -8.00 -5.33 6.46
CA LYS A 147 -7.33 -6.64 6.47
C LYS A 147 -7.74 -7.51 5.28
N LYS A 148 -9.05 -7.61 5.00
CA LYS A 148 -9.59 -8.36 3.84
C LYS A 148 -8.97 -7.88 2.53
N PHE A 149 -8.85 -6.56 2.34
CA PHE A 149 -8.20 -6.00 1.16
C PHE A 149 -6.70 -6.33 1.13
N THR A 150 -5.99 -6.09 2.23
CA THR A 150 -4.53 -6.31 2.32
C THR A 150 -4.13 -7.76 2.13
N SER A 151 -4.93 -8.72 2.61
CA SER A 151 -4.67 -10.16 2.48
C SER A 151 -5.28 -10.80 1.23
N SER A 152 -5.71 -9.99 0.25
CA SER A 152 -6.37 -10.50 -0.96
C SER A 152 -5.39 -11.13 -1.96
N ASP A 153 -5.88 -12.07 -2.78
CA ASP A 153 -5.09 -12.76 -3.79
C ASP A 153 -4.48 -11.82 -4.85
N LYS A 154 -5.12 -10.66 -5.08
CA LYS A 154 -4.59 -9.64 -6.00
C LYS A 154 -3.35 -8.95 -5.44
N ILE A 155 -3.27 -8.74 -4.13
CA ILE A 155 -2.08 -8.19 -3.47
C ILE A 155 -0.96 -9.23 -3.47
N SER A 156 -1.26 -10.48 -3.07
CA SER A 156 -0.24 -11.54 -3.00
C SER A 156 0.32 -11.88 -4.38
N GLY A 157 -0.52 -12.05 -5.41
CA GLY A 157 -0.08 -12.31 -6.78
C GLY A 157 0.84 -11.22 -7.33
N MET A 158 0.57 -9.96 -6.99
CA MET A 158 1.36 -8.83 -7.45
C MET A 158 2.72 -8.82 -6.77
N LEU A 159 2.76 -9.04 -5.45
CA LEU A 159 4.01 -9.13 -4.69
C LEU A 159 4.87 -10.30 -5.16
N TYR A 160 4.26 -11.46 -5.46
CA TYR A 160 5.00 -12.58 -6.07
C TYR A 160 5.56 -12.25 -7.45
N SER A 161 4.85 -11.44 -8.24
CA SER A 161 5.36 -10.94 -9.53
C SER A 161 6.53 -9.98 -9.37
N LEU A 162 6.65 -9.32 -8.21
CA LEU A 162 7.79 -8.48 -7.79
C LEU A 162 8.89 -9.29 -7.07
N ASP A 163 8.85 -10.61 -7.15
CA ASP A 163 9.82 -11.56 -6.59
C ASP A 163 9.83 -11.70 -5.05
N TYR A 164 8.85 -11.14 -4.34
CA TYR A 164 8.72 -11.35 -2.89
C TYR A 164 8.54 -12.84 -2.58
N LYS A 165 9.25 -13.36 -1.58
CA LYS A 165 9.14 -14.76 -1.12
C LYS A 165 8.28 -14.86 0.13
N ARG A 166 8.48 -13.95 1.08
CA ARG A 166 7.75 -13.91 2.35
C ARG A 166 7.31 -12.47 2.68
N PRO A 167 6.37 -11.92 1.88
CA PRO A 167 5.91 -10.54 2.05
C PRO A 167 5.17 -10.37 3.38
N VAL A 168 5.48 -9.29 4.08
CA VAL A 168 4.78 -8.85 5.29
C VAL A 168 4.38 -7.40 5.14
N VAL A 169 3.09 -7.12 5.31
CA VAL A 169 2.63 -5.73 5.44
C VAL A 169 2.97 -5.27 6.85
N ILE A 170 3.81 -4.24 6.93
CA ILE A 170 4.30 -3.69 8.19
C ILE A 170 3.49 -2.47 8.61
N GLN A 171 2.98 -1.72 7.66
CA GLN A 171 2.30 -0.47 7.95
C GLN A 171 1.15 -0.25 6.99
N SER A 172 0.08 0.34 7.53
CA SER A 172 -1.02 0.87 6.75
C SER A 172 -1.40 2.25 7.24
N MET A 173 -1.66 3.17 6.31
CA MET A 173 -2.19 4.50 6.60
C MET A 173 -3.36 4.82 5.68
N TYR A 174 -4.43 5.36 6.24
CA TYR A 174 -5.45 6.05 5.48
C TYR A 174 -5.12 7.53 5.42
N ILE A 175 -5.03 8.13 4.24
CA ILE A 175 -4.64 9.53 4.04
C ILE A 175 -5.81 10.29 3.43
N PHE A 176 -6.33 11.31 4.11
CA PHE A 176 -7.52 12.04 3.67
C PHE A 176 -7.22 13.11 2.63
N LYS A 177 -6.09 13.83 2.77
CA LYS A 177 -5.81 15.08 2.04
C LYS A 177 -7.06 15.97 2.01
N GLN A 178 -7.40 16.53 3.17
CA GLN A 178 -8.62 17.31 3.35
C GLN A 178 -8.71 18.49 2.36
N PRO A 179 -9.92 18.88 1.92
CA PRO A 179 -10.10 20.06 1.07
C PRO A 179 -9.46 21.32 1.66
N GLY A 180 -8.69 22.05 0.86
CA GLY A 180 -8.07 23.33 1.22
C GLY A 180 -6.95 23.29 2.27
N ILE A 181 -6.95 22.32 3.19
CA ILE A 181 -5.97 22.22 4.28
C ILE A 181 -5.07 20.98 4.20
N GLY A 182 -5.32 20.07 3.25
CA GLY A 182 -4.60 18.80 3.13
C GLY A 182 -3.10 19.01 2.99
N GLY A 183 -2.33 18.60 4.01
CA GLY A 183 -0.92 18.95 4.17
C GLY A 183 0.00 18.35 3.11
N GLU A 184 1.06 19.08 2.76
CA GLU A 184 2.15 18.63 1.87
C GLU A 184 2.89 17.41 2.43
N VAL A 185 3.30 16.51 1.54
CA VAL A 185 4.31 15.48 1.85
C VAL A 185 5.55 15.81 1.03
N VAL A 186 6.62 16.21 1.72
CA VAL A 186 7.91 16.58 1.12
C VAL A 186 8.59 15.39 0.42
N PRO A 187 9.54 15.62 -0.50
CA PRO A 187 10.31 14.55 -1.13
C PRO A 187 10.96 13.58 -0.14
N HIS A 188 10.73 12.29 -0.33
CA HIS A 188 11.27 11.23 0.52
C HIS A 188 11.37 9.87 -0.19
N GLN A 189 11.97 8.89 0.49
CA GLN A 189 12.04 7.47 0.16
C GLN A 189 11.40 6.69 1.31
N ASP A 190 10.60 5.66 1.04
CA ASP A 190 9.96 4.87 2.11
C ASP A 190 11.01 4.07 2.89
N ASN A 191 12.06 3.58 2.22
CA ASN A 191 13.20 2.94 2.88
C ASN A 191 13.94 3.89 3.85
N SER A 192 13.72 5.21 3.79
CA SER A 192 14.22 6.12 4.83
C SER A 192 13.56 5.83 6.18
N PHE A 193 12.30 5.40 6.20
CA PHE A 193 11.52 5.20 7.42
C PHE A 193 11.35 3.72 7.78
N LEU A 194 11.33 2.84 6.78
CA LEU A 194 10.95 1.44 6.89
C LEU A 194 12.07 0.54 6.32
N TYR A 195 13.26 0.63 6.91
CA TYR A 195 14.46 0.03 6.35
C TYR A 195 14.59 -1.47 6.67
N THR A 196 14.99 -2.25 5.67
CA THR A 196 15.55 -3.60 5.83
C THR A 196 16.96 -3.66 5.26
N GLU A 197 17.76 -4.62 5.71
CA GLU A 197 19.07 -4.92 5.13
C GLU A 197 19.05 -6.32 4.45
N PRO A 198 19.21 -6.41 3.12
CA PRO A 198 19.18 -5.31 2.15
C PRO A 198 17.78 -4.67 2.03
N PRO A 199 17.61 -3.48 1.39
CA PRO A 199 16.32 -2.81 1.30
C PRO A 199 15.27 -3.61 0.52
N SER A 200 14.04 -3.66 1.03
CA SER A 200 12.92 -4.41 0.44
C SER A 200 11.58 -3.72 0.53
N CYS A 201 11.48 -2.49 1.04
CA CYS A 201 10.18 -1.84 1.18
C CYS A 201 9.57 -1.55 -0.21
N THR A 202 8.30 -1.90 -0.38
CA THR A 202 7.44 -1.44 -1.48
C THR A 202 6.19 -0.79 -0.90
N GLY A 203 5.93 0.45 -1.31
CA GLY A 203 4.68 1.16 -1.02
C GLY A 203 3.58 0.75 -2.01
N LEU A 204 2.40 0.45 -1.49
CA LEU A 204 1.19 0.20 -2.27
C LEU A 204 0.19 1.30 -1.94
N TRP A 205 -0.01 2.22 -2.87
CA TRP A 205 -0.86 3.39 -2.69
C TRP A 205 -2.14 3.25 -3.51
N LEU A 206 -3.25 2.95 -2.85
CA LEU A 206 -4.57 2.80 -3.48
C LEU A 206 -5.33 4.13 -3.43
N ALA A 207 -5.72 4.62 -4.60
CA ALA A 207 -6.63 5.74 -4.74
C ALA A 207 -8.05 5.33 -4.31
N LEU A 208 -8.56 5.95 -3.25
CA LEU A 208 -9.97 5.79 -2.83
C LEU A 208 -10.87 6.91 -3.39
N GLU A 209 -10.25 7.90 -4.02
CA GLU A 209 -10.86 8.98 -4.80
C GLU A 209 -9.94 9.30 -5.98
N ASP A 210 -10.47 9.96 -7.00
CA ASP A 210 -9.64 10.54 -8.08
C ASP A 210 -8.51 11.40 -7.51
N ALA A 211 -7.29 11.12 -7.93
CA ALA A 211 -6.09 11.87 -7.56
C ALA A 211 -5.61 12.67 -8.76
N THR A 212 -5.66 13.99 -8.61
CA THR A 212 -5.31 14.98 -9.62
C THR A 212 -4.22 15.92 -9.11
N ILE A 213 -3.61 16.68 -10.00
CA ILE A 213 -2.64 17.72 -9.63
C ILE A 213 -3.25 18.69 -8.61
N THR A 214 -4.54 19.03 -8.76
CA THR A 214 -5.19 20.07 -7.95
C THR A 214 -5.56 19.63 -6.54
N ASN A 215 -5.84 18.32 -6.33
CA ASN A 215 -6.16 17.76 -5.01
C ASN A 215 -5.01 16.97 -4.39
N GLY A 216 -3.79 17.10 -4.92
CA GLY A 216 -2.57 16.56 -4.32
C GLY A 216 -2.32 15.10 -4.65
N CYS A 217 -2.31 14.76 -5.94
CA CYS A 217 -1.76 13.50 -6.45
C CYS A 217 -0.29 13.30 -6.05
N LEU A 218 0.21 12.08 -6.22
CA LEU A 218 1.62 11.80 -6.07
C LEU A 218 2.42 12.46 -7.20
N TRP A 219 3.66 12.78 -6.91
CA TRP A 219 4.69 13.17 -7.87
C TRP A 219 5.93 12.34 -7.59
N ALA A 220 6.60 11.86 -8.64
CA ALA A 220 7.78 11.03 -8.51
C ALA A 220 8.89 11.49 -9.45
N ILE A 221 10.15 11.21 -9.09
CA ILE A 221 11.28 11.33 -10.02
C ILE A 221 11.52 9.95 -10.63
N PRO A 222 11.14 9.70 -11.90
CA PRO A 222 11.32 8.39 -12.49
C PRO A 222 12.78 7.96 -12.45
N ARG A 223 13.01 6.66 -12.20
CA ARG A 223 14.33 6.01 -12.14
C ARG A 223 15.20 6.41 -10.95
N SER A 224 14.73 7.27 -10.04
CA SER A 224 15.52 7.75 -8.91
C SER A 224 15.88 6.65 -7.92
N HIS A 225 15.11 5.57 -7.87
CA HIS A 225 15.36 4.38 -7.04
C HIS A 225 16.70 3.71 -7.35
N LYS A 226 17.24 3.92 -8.56
CA LYS A 226 18.56 3.39 -8.96
C LYS A 226 19.73 4.13 -8.31
N ASN A 227 19.48 5.23 -7.61
CA ASN A 227 20.50 6.06 -6.99
C ASN A 227 20.76 5.71 -5.51
N GLY A 228 20.07 4.68 -4.99
CA GLY A 228 20.15 4.22 -3.61
C GLY A 228 19.48 5.16 -2.60
N LEU A 229 19.44 4.71 -1.35
CA LEU A 229 18.89 5.45 -0.23
C LEU A 229 19.77 6.68 0.13
N ARG A 230 19.14 7.84 0.35
CA ARG A 230 19.83 9.10 0.64
C ARG A 230 20.00 9.41 2.12
N ARG A 231 19.07 8.96 2.94
CA ARG A 231 19.05 9.19 4.40
C ARG A 231 18.12 8.18 5.07
N ARG A 232 18.31 7.95 6.36
CA ARG A 232 17.44 7.15 7.23
C ARG A 232 16.89 8.00 8.37
N PHE A 233 15.65 7.73 8.75
CA PHE A 233 14.98 8.22 9.94
C PHE A 233 15.17 7.18 11.05
N ILE A 234 16.07 7.51 11.96
CA ILE A 234 16.60 6.62 12.99
C ILE A 234 15.92 6.96 14.32
N ARG A 235 15.52 5.92 15.06
CA ARG A 235 15.14 5.98 16.46
C ARG A 235 16.22 5.34 17.32
N ASP A 236 16.77 6.10 18.25
CA ASP A 236 17.77 5.64 19.23
C ASP A 236 17.42 6.10 20.65
N GLU A 237 18.37 5.95 21.58
CA GLU A 237 18.21 6.36 22.98
C GLU A 237 17.99 7.87 23.17
N ASN A 238 18.32 8.69 22.17
CA ASN A 238 18.18 10.14 22.18
C ASN A 238 16.91 10.63 21.46
N GLY A 239 16.04 9.72 21.01
CA GLY A 239 14.81 10.03 20.30
C GLY A 239 14.91 9.71 18.80
N VAL A 240 14.38 10.59 17.95
CA VAL A 240 14.36 10.38 16.49
C VAL A 240 15.10 11.47 15.73
N HIS A 241 15.83 11.07 14.70
CA HIS A 241 16.55 12.00 13.84
C HIS A 241 16.81 11.42 12.46
N PHE A 242 17.15 12.29 11.50
CA PHE A 242 17.70 11.85 10.23
C PHE A 242 19.23 11.78 10.33
N ASP A 243 19.84 10.70 9.84
CA ASP A 243 21.31 10.53 9.80
C ASP A 243 22.01 11.51 8.84
N HIS A 244 21.27 12.01 7.86
CA HIS A 244 21.71 12.94 6.84
C HIS A 244 20.66 14.03 6.58
N PRO A 245 21.08 15.24 6.14
CA PRO A 245 20.15 16.30 5.78
C PRO A 245 19.26 15.87 4.60
N SER A 246 18.09 16.50 4.48
CA SER A 246 17.22 16.28 3.31
C SER A 246 17.96 16.72 2.04
N PRO A 247 18.02 15.87 1.01
CA PRO A 247 18.50 16.30 -0.30
C PRO A 247 17.57 17.36 -0.90
N SER A 248 18.14 18.20 -1.76
CA SER A 248 17.39 19.10 -2.62
C SER A 248 17.22 18.45 -3.98
N TYR A 249 16.05 18.60 -4.59
CA TYR A 249 15.71 18.07 -5.91
C TYR A 249 15.25 19.21 -6.81
N ASP A 250 15.45 19.12 -8.12
CA ASP A 250 14.87 20.10 -9.04
C ASP A 250 13.40 19.72 -9.30
N ASP A 251 12.48 20.65 -9.03
CA ASP A 251 11.04 20.43 -9.23
C ASP A 251 10.70 19.96 -10.66
N LYS A 252 11.54 20.30 -11.65
CA LYS A 252 11.39 19.86 -13.05
C LYS A 252 11.64 18.36 -13.27
N GLU A 253 12.30 17.69 -12.32
CA GLU A 253 12.56 16.25 -12.40
C GLU A 253 11.32 15.43 -12.01
N PHE A 254 10.38 16.02 -11.28
CA PHE A 254 9.17 15.35 -10.85
C PHE A 254 8.13 15.30 -11.97
N VAL A 255 7.51 14.14 -12.10
CA VAL A 255 6.32 13.94 -12.95
C VAL A 255 5.10 13.68 -12.07
N PRO A 256 3.93 14.27 -12.41
CA PRO A 256 2.69 13.99 -11.70
C PRO A 256 2.20 12.57 -12.02
N VAL A 257 1.66 11.91 -11.00
CA VAL A 257 1.02 10.58 -11.11
C VAL A 257 -0.46 10.75 -10.77
N GLU A 258 -1.22 11.27 -11.75
CA GLU A 258 -2.68 11.38 -11.66
C GLU A 258 -3.32 10.02 -11.93
N VAL A 259 -4.28 9.62 -11.09
CA VAL A 259 -4.95 8.33 -11.19
C VAL A 259 -6.43 8.45 -10.83
N LYS A 260 -7.24 7.53 -11.35
CA LYS A 260 -8.65 7.42 -11.00
C LYS A 260 -8.86 6.64 -9.71
N GLU A 261 -10.02 6.83 -9.10
CA GLU A 261 -10.50 5.98 -8.01
C GLU A 261 -10.33 4.49 -8.35
N GLY A 262 -9.85 3.70 -7.39
CA GLY A 262 -9.61 2.26 -7.55
C GLY A 262 -8.25 1.91 -8.17
N SER A 263 -7.49 2.88 -8.69
CA SER A 263 -6.13 2.63 -9.17
C SER A 263 -5.14 2.41 -8.03
N LEU A 264 -4.21 1.47 -8.21
CA LEU A 264 -3.09 1.24 -7.31
C LEU A 264 -1.80 1.79 -7.93
N VAL A 265 -1.04 2.57 -7.16
CA VAL A 265 0.32 2.98 -7.49
C VAL A 265 1.28 2.14 -6.64
N VAL A 266 2.08 1.30 -7.29
CA VAL A 266 3.17 0.54 -6.67
C VAL A 266 4.42 1.41 -6.68
N ILE A 267 5.09 1.54 -5.54
CA ILE A 267 6.18 2.48 -5.29
C ILE A 267 7.37 1.70 -4.75
N HIS A 268 8.50 1.71 -5.48
CA HIS A 268 9.75 1.16 -4.97
C HIS A 268 10.24 1.97 -3.77
N GLY A 269 10.72 1.34 -2.70
CA GLY A 269 11.06 2.03 -1.46
C GLY A 269 12.15 3.11 -1.57
N ASP A 270 13.03 3.02 -2.57
CA ASP A 270 14.03 4.06 -2.89
C ASP A 270 13.54 5.12 -3.91
N LEU A 271 12.29 5.07 -4.40
CA LEU A 271 11.78 6.09 -5.31
C LEU A 271 11.58 7.42 -4.56
N ILE A 272 12.10 8.51 -5.12
CA ILE A 272 11.85 9.86 -4.63
C ILE A 272 10.44 10.24 -5.05
N HIS A 273 9.58 10.45 -4.07
CA HIS A 273 8.21 10.86 -4.31
C HIS A 273 7.71 11.88 -3.28
N GLN A 274 6.68 12.61 -3.66
CA GLN A 274 6.08 13.70 -2.87
C GLN A 274 4.60 13.88 -3.19
N SER A 275 3.90 14.74 -2.45
CA SER A 275 2.58 15.24 -2.85
C SER A 275 2.33 16.66 -2.35
N PHE A 276 1.93 17.56 -3.26
CA PHE A 276 1.61 18.94 -2.91
C PHE A 276 0.33 19.08 -2.10
N GLU A 277 0.19 20.20 -1.39
CA GLU A 277 -1.02 20.53 -0.63
C GLU A 277 -2.30 20.41 -1.48
N ASN A 278 -3.38 19.93 -0.87
CA ASN A 278 -4.68 19.93 -1.52
C ASN A 278 -5.29 21.34 -1.45
N LYS A 279 -5.36 22.02 -2.59
CA LYS A 279 -5.95 23.37 -2.72
C LYS A 279 -7.34 23.35 -3.32
N SER A 280 -7.87 22.15 -3.60
CA SER A 280 -9.16 21.95 -4.24
C SER A 280 -10.30 21.90 -3.21
N PRO A 281 -11.58 21.99 -3.65
CA PRO A 281 -12.73 21.80 -2.77
C PRO A 281 -13.05 20.33 -2.48
N ASN A 282 -12.34 19.39 -3.11
CA ASN A 282 -12.56 17.95 -2.94
C ASN A 282 -11.43 17.33 -2.13
N SER A 283 -11.72 16.28 -1.37
CA SER A 283 -10.70 15.49 -0.68
C SER A 283 -9.90 14.63 -1.69
N ARG A 284 -8.87 13.93 -1.18
CA ARG A 284 -8.16 12.90 -1.93
C ARG A 284 -7.85 11.73 -1.01
N HIS A 285 -8.84 10.88 -0.78
CA HIS A 285 -8.66 9.73 0.11
C HIS A 285 -7.77 8.68 -0.56
N ALA A 286 -6.89 8.07 0.22
CA ALA A 286 -6.05 6.96 -0.22
C ALA A 286 -5.72 6.01 0.93
N LEU A 287 -5.54 4.73 0.59
CA LEU A 287 -4.94 3.75 1.47
C LEU A 287 -3.50 3.50 1.03
N SER A 288 -2.54 3.71 1.93
CA SER A 288 -1.14 3.37 1.74
C SER A 288 -0.82 2.14 2.58
N LEU A 289 -0.23 1.12 1.98
CA LEU A 289 0.35 -0.04 2.64
C LEU A 289 1.85 -0.06 2.37
N HIS A 290 2.66 -0.49 3.32
CA HIS A 290 4.08 -0.75 3.11
C HIS A 290 4.36 -2.22 3.38
N VAL A 291 5.02 -2.84 2.40
CA VAL A 291 5.34 -4.27 2.41
C VAL A 291 6.84 -4.44 2.38
N VAL A 292 7.36 -5.33 3.21
CA VAL A 292 8.77 -5.77 3.18
C VAL A 292 8.83 -7.26 2.96
N ASP A 293 9.94 -7.74 2.42
CA ASP A 293 10.20 -9.17 2.42
C ASP A 293 10.91 -9.54 3.72
N THR A 294 10.66 -10.74 4.21
CA THR A 294 11.32 -11.29 5.39
C THR A 294 12.24 -12.45 5.05
N ASP A 295 12.26 -12.87 3.77
CA ASP A 295 13.19 -13.86 3.27
C ASP A 295 14.51 -13.21 2.84
N GLY A 296 15.56 -13.35 3.66
CA GLY A 296 16.88 -12.79 3.35
C GLY A 296 17.02 -11.29 3.63
N HIS A 297 15.99 -10.64 4.20
CA HIS A 297 15.98 -9.23 4.56
C HIS A 297 15.75 -9.05 6.06
N VAL A 298 16.60 -8.24 6.71
CA VAL A 298 16.56 -8.04 8.16
C VAL A 298 15.96 -6.68 8.49
N TRP A 299 14.87 -6.65 9.27
CA TRP A 299 14.28 -5.41 9.77
C TRP A 299 15.23 -4.68 10.70
N ALA A 300 15.47 -3.40 10.42
CA ALA A 300 16.42 -2.62 11.19
C ALA A 300 15.85 -2.21 12.55
N LYS A 301 16.63 -2.45 13.62
CA LYS A 301 16.22 -2.25 15.02
C LYS A 301 16.03 -0.78 15.38
N ASP A 302 16.61 0.11 14.59
CA ASP A 302 16.62 1.55 14.73
C ASP A 302 15.57 2.23 13.83
N ASN A 303 14.68 1.46 13.18
CA ASN A 303 13.47 2.03 12.60
C ASN A 303 12.57 2.60 13.72
N TRP A 304 11.85 3.68 13.43
CA TRP A 304 10.90 4.25 14.40
C TRP A 304 9.75 3.30 14.75
N LEU A 305 9.33 2.51 13.75
CA LEU A 305 8.27 1.52 13.83
C LEU A 305 8.84 0.24 14.41
N VAL A 306 8.59 0.05 15.70
CA VAL A 306 9.03 -1.11 16.49
C VAL A 306 7.79 -1.84 16.95
N TYR A 307 7.81 -3.17 16.84
CA TYR A 307 6.74 -4.04 17.33
C TYR A 307 7.17 -4.69 18.65
N ASP A 308 6.23 -4.81 19.58
CA ASP A 308 6.47 -5.50 20.84
C ASP A 308 6.52 -7.03 20.66
N ILE A 309 5.86 -7.53 19.60
CA ILE A 309 5.86 -8.94 19.23
C ILE A 309 6.80 -9.16 18.03
N PRO A 310 7.66 -10.20 18.05
CA PRO A 310 8.52 -10.50 16.92
C PRO A 310 7.70 -10.90 15.69
N ARG A 311 7.51 -9.97 14.75
CA ARG A 311 6.95 -10.25 13.41
C ARG A 311 7.98 -10.83 12.43
N PHE A 312 9.23 -10.89 12.86
CA PHE A 312 10.41 -11.18 12.04
C PHE A 312 11.23 -12.39 12.56
N MET A 313 10.63 -13.28 13.37
CA MET A 313 11.24 -14.56 13.79
C MET A 313 10.79 -15.72 12.93
#